data_AF-A0A496YY24-F1
#
_entry.id   AF-A0A496YY24-F1
#
_cell.length_a   1.000
_cell.length_b   1.000
_cell.length_c   1.000
_cell.angle_alpha   90.00
_cell.angle_beta   90.00
_cell.angle_gamma   90.00
#
_symmetry.space_group_name_H-M   'P 1'
#
loop_
_entity.id
_entity.type
_entity.pdbx_description
1 polymer ?
#
loop_
_entity_poly.entity_id
_entity_poly.type
_entity_poly.pdbx_seq_one_letter_code
_entity_poly.pdbx_strand_id
1 'polypeptide(L)'
;MPFRNEHSARLRNPDEFDPKSFRRTKDGLLFGRIKVPDTVSVIWARLKVADEDDPPIAQSLRFPISHWTAAEAKAWLTENKIKYIEFSPAVGARAMKAARWTTRYKNDLPDSAFLYIEPGGKKDKEGKTVPRSKRHFPYKDANGKIDLPHLRNALARIPQSNLPEDVKKRLMEKARRILKRVQGAAEVLVLTESGSETVKASQ
;
A
#
# COMPACT_ATOMS: atom_id res chain seq x y z
N MET A 1 -9.08 12.65 -15.98
CA MET A 1 -10.05 12.90 -14.90
C MET A 1 -9.84 11.87 -13.79
N PRO A 2 -9.60 12.27 -12.53
CA PRO A 2 -9.43 11.35 -11.42
C PRO A 2 -10.75 10.65 -11.05
N PHE A 3 -10.71 9.35 -10.79
CA PHE A 3 -11.91 8.55 -10.52
C PHE A 3 -12.33 8.70 -9.07
N ARG A 4 -13.64 8.70 -8.81
CA ARG A 4 -14.16 8.92 -7.45
C ARG A 4 -13.88 7.75 -6.49
N ASN A 5 -13.81 6.53 -7.03
CA ASN A 5 -13.77 5.28 -6.26
C ASN A 5 -12.58 4.36 -6.60
N GLU A 6 -11.67 4.77 -7.47
CA GLU A 6 -10.55 3.92 -7.91
C GLU A 6 -9.30 4.76 -8.12
N HIS A 7 -8.16 4.32 -7.59
CA HIS A 7 -6.87 4.88 -7.97
C HIS A 7 -6.48 4.33 -9.34
N SER A 8 -5.77 5.15 -10.11
CA SER A 8 -5.35 4.85 -11.47
C SER A 8 -3.84 4.94 -11.57
N ALA A 9 -3.18 3.86 -11.97
CA ALA A 9 -1.79 3.90 -12.40
C ALA A 9 -1.72 3.72 -13.91
N ARG A 10 -1.27 4.73 -14.63
CA ARG A 10 -1.09 4.71 -16.08
C ARG A 10 0.30 4.19 -16.40
N LEU A 11 0.38 3.07 -17.12
CA LEU A 11 1.65 2.44 -17.50
C LEU A 11 2.19 3.03 -18.80
N ARG A 12 1.31 3.32 -19.77
CA ARG A 12 1.66 3.89 -21.07
C ARG A 12 0.69 4.99 -21.52
N ASN A 13 1.14 5.77 -22.50
CA ASN A 13 0.35 6.84 -23.08
C ASN A 13 -0.87 6.26 -23.82
N PRO A 14 -2.12 6.66 -23.49
CA PRO A 14 -3.33 6.19 -24.17
C PRO A 14 -3.34 6.50 -25.67
N ASP A 15 -2.64 7.54 -26.13
CA ASP A 15 -2.68 7.98 -27.52
C ASP A 15 -1.98 7.00 -28.47
N GLU A 16 -1.11 6.13 -27.93
CA GLU A 16 -0.46 5.03 -28.64
C GLU A 16 -1.41 3.86 -28.93
N PHE A 17 -2.59 3.83 -28.30
CA PHE A 17 -3.52 2.69 -28.35
C PHE A 17 -4.76 2.96 -29.19
N ASP A 18 -5.33 1.91 -29.76
CA ASP A 18 -6.62 1.98 -30.43
C ASP A 18 -7.73 2.22 -29.36
N PRO A 19 -8.48 3.33 -29.43
CA PRO A 19 -9.57 3.63 -28.51
C PRO A 19 -10.70 2.59 -28.46
N LYS A 20 -10.84 1.73 -29.47
CA LYS A 20 -11.85 0.67 -29.49
C LYS A 20 -11.36 -0.65 -28.88
N SER A 21 -10.04 -0.77 -28.67
CA SER A 21 -9.40 -2.00 -28.19
C SER A 21 -9.36 -2.14 -26.65
N PHE A 22 -9.77 -1.11 -25.91
CA PHE A 22 -9.73 -1.12 -24.45
C PHE A 22 -10.61 -2.24 -23.86
N ARG A 23 -10.00 -3.06 -22.99
CA ARG A 23 -10.65 -4.16 -22.28
C ARG A 23 -10.26 -4.13 -20.80
N ARG A 24 -11.25 -4.26 -19.91
CA ARG A 24 -11.03 -4.35 -18.46
C ARG A 24 -11.16 -5.80 -18.01
N THR A 25 -10.15 -6.27 -17.29
CA THR A 25 -10.15 -7.59 -16.62
C THR A 25 -9.90 -7.38 -15.13
N LYS A 26 -10.35 -8.31 -14.28
CA LYS A 26 -10.13 -8.23 -12.82
C LYS A 26 -8.92 -9.04 -12.37
N ASP A 27 -8.30 -9.74 -13.30
CA ASP A 27 -7.23 -10.69 -13.10
C ASP A 27 -6.36 -10.71 -14.36
N GLY A 28 -5.09 -11.08 -14.20
CA GLY A 28 -4.17 -11.17 -15.31
C GLY A 28 -2.72 -11.29 -14.91
N LEU A 29 -1.89 -11.59 -15.91
CA LEU A 29 -0.44 -11.63 -15.79
C LEU A 29 0.15 -10.38 -16.45
N LEU A 30 0.52 -9.40 -15.63
CA LEU A 30 1.29 -8.24 -16.09
C LEU A 30 2.66 -8.70 -16.57
N PHE A 31 3.01 -8.31 -17.80
CA PHE A 31 4.28 -8.66 -18.44
C PHE A 31 4.58 -10.18 -18.42
N GLY A 32 3.55 -11.03 -18.42
CA GLY A 32 3.68 -12.49 -18.42
C GLY A 32 4.28 -13.10 -17.13
N ARG A 33 4.53 -12.29 -16.09
CA ARG A 33 5.25 -12.74 -14.88
C ARG A 33 4.61 -12.25 -13.58
N ILE A 34 3.99 -11.08 -13.59
CA ILE A 34 3.43 -10.46 -12.39
C ILE A 34 1.95 -10.81 -12.28
N LYS A 35 1.60 -11.65 -11.32
CA LYS A 35 0.19 -11.99 -11.06
C LYS A 35 -0.52 -10.82 -10.41
N VAL A 36 -1.52 -10.27 -11.10
CA VAL A 36 -2.33 -9.18 -10.57
C VAL A 36 -3.38 -9.76 -9.61
N PRO A 37 -3.54 -9.20 -8.40
CA PRO A 37 -4.61 -9.59 -7.49
C PRO A 37 -5.99 -9.39 -8.12
N ASP A 38 -6.94 -10.27 -7.81
CA ASP A 38 -8.35 -10.18 -8.23
C ASP A 38 -9.06 -8.88 -7.80
N THR A 39 -8.48 -8.22 -6.81
CA THR A 39 -8.90 -6.90 -6.31
C THR A 39 -8.43 -5.73 -7.18
N VAL A 40 -7.50 -5.93 -8.12
CA VAL A 40 -6.95 -4.89 -9.00
C VAL A 40 -7.41 -5.14 -10.43
N SER A 41 -8.01 -4.15 -11.08
CA SER A 41 -8.40 -4.31 -12.48
C SER A 41 -7.29 -3.87 -13.44
N VAL A 42 -7.02 -4.68 -14.45
CA VAL A 42 -6.08 -4.36 -15.52
C VAL A 42 -6.85 -3.88 -16.74
N ILE A 43 -6.43 -2.75 -17.29
CA ILE A 43 -6.91 -2.21 -18.55
C ILE A 43 -5.91 -2.60 -19.63
N TRP A 44 -6.33 -3.53 -20.48
CA TRP A 44 -5.60 -3.99 -21.66
C TRP A 44 -6.02 -3.19 -22.88
N ALA A 45 -5.08 -2.92 -23.77
CA ALA A 45 -5.34 -2.27 -25.05
C ALA A 45 -4.30 -2.70 -26.08
N ARG A 46 -4.66 -2.61 -27.37
CA ARG A 46 -3.75 -2.86 -28.49
C ARG A 46 -3.18 -1.54 -28.99
N LEU A 47 -1.90 -1.54 -29.37
CA LEU A 47 -1.27 -0.36 -29.96
C LEU A 47 -1.87 -0.08 -31.34
N LYS A 48 -1.89 1.18 -31.77
CA LYS A 48 -2.34 1.54 -33.13
C LYS A 48 -1.45 0.98 -34.23
N VAL A 49 -0.18 0.73 -33.88
CA VAL A 49 0.87 0.20 -34.76
C VAL A 49 1.13 -1.29 -34.54
N ALA A 50 0.33 -1.94 -33.69
CA ALA A 50 0.45 -3.37 -33.44
C ALA A 50 -0.19 -4.17 -34.57
N ASP A 51 0.44 -5.28 -34.93
CA ASP A 51 -0.11 -6.23 -35.89
C ASP A 51 -1.32 -6.97 -35.28
N GLU A 52 -2.12 -7.63 -36.13
CA GLU A 52 -3.35 -8.31 -35.69
C GLU A 52 -3.08 -9.43 -34.65
N ASP A 53 -1.90 -10.06 -34.77
CA ASP A 53 -1.39 -11.11 -33.89
C ASP A 53 -0.78 -10.60 -32.58
N ASP A 54 -0.52 -9.29 -32.45
CA ASP A 54 0.09 -8.76 -31.23
C ASP A 54 -0.89 -8.83 -30.05
N PRO A 55 -0.48 -9.45 -28.92
CA PRO A 55 -1.34 -9.55 -27.77
C PRO A 55 -1.61 -8.16 -27.18
N PRO A 56 -2.82 -7.91 -26.64
CA PRO A 56 -3.12 -6.66 -25.98
C PRO A 56 -2.20 -6.48 -24.77
N ILE A 57 -1.67 -5.28 -24.58
CA ILE A 57 -0.75 -4.95 -23.48
C ILE A 57 -1.44 -4.11 -22.42
N ALA A 58 -0.92 -4.16 -21.20
CA ALA A 58 -1.51 -3.42 -20.09
C ALA A 58 -1.22 -1.92 -20.23
N GLN A 59 -2.28 -1.13 -20.40
CA GLN A 59 -2.21 0.32 -20.53
C GLN A 59 -2.32 1.02 -19.17
N SER A 60 -3.22 0.55 -18.29
CA SER A 60 -3.36 1.09 -16.94
C SER A 60 -3.88 0.06 -15.94
N LEU A 61 -3.64 0.34 -14.67
CA LEU A 61 -4.11 -0.44 -13.54
C LEU A 61 -5.07 0.38 -12.70
N ARG A 62 -6.17 -0.25 -12.27
CA ARG A 62 -7.21 0.34 -11.43
C ARG A 62 -7.20 -0.33 -10.07
N PHE A 63 -7.04 0.46 -9.03
CA PHE A 63 -7.03 0.00 -7.64
C PHE A 63 -8.28 0.54 -6.93
N PRO A 64 -9.29 -0.31 -6.66
CA PRO A 64 -10.51 0.11 -5.97
C PRO A 64 -10.22 0.58 -4.55
N ILE A 65 -10.78 1.73 -4.14
CA ILE A 65 -10.61 2.26 -2.78
C ILE A 65 -11.18 1.36 -1.68
N SER A 66 -12.02 0.38 -2.05
CA SER A 66 -12.58 -0.60 -1.13
C SER A 66 -11.55 -1.60 -0.63
N HIS A 67 -10.48 -1.81 -1.40
CA HIS A 67 -9.43 -2.80 -1.12
C HIS A 67 -8.03 -2.19 -1.07
N TRP A 68 -7.84 -1.02 -1.66
CA TRP A 68 -6.53 -0.41 -1.85
C TRP A 68 -6.55 1.06 -1.49
N THR A 69 -5.58 1.49 -0.70
CA THR A 69 -5.26 2.91 -0.54
C THR A 69 -4.29 3.39 -1.62
N ALA A 70 -4.19 4.71 -1.80
CA ALA A 70 -3.22 5.31 -2.72
C ALA A 70 -1.77 4.91 -2.39
N ALA A 71 -1.48 4.71 -1.10
CA ALA A 71 -0.15 4.33 -0.62
C ALA A 71 0.14 2.85 -0.89
N GLU A 72 -0.80 1.96 -0.60
CA GLU A 72 -0.67 0.52 -0.89
C GLU A 72 -0.58 0.26 -2.38
N ALA A 73 -1.38 0.95 -3.20
CA ALA A 73 -1.31 0.83 -4.66
C ALA A 73 0.08 1.24 -5.18
N LYS A 74 0.63 2.36 -4.69
CA LYS A 74 2.00 2.78 -5.03
C LYS A 74 3.05 1.78 -4.56
N ALA A 75 2.95 1.31 -3.32
CA ALA A 75 3.89 0.34 -2.77
C ALA A 75 3.87 -0.96 -3.56
N TRP A 76 2.69 -1.47 -3.93
CA TRP A 76 2.55 -2.67 -4.75
C TRP A 76 3.14 -2.48 -6.15
N LEU A 77 2.96 -1.31 -6.78
CA LEU A 77 3.62 -1.00 -8.05
C LEU A 77 5.15 -1.03 -7.92
N THR A 78 5.70 -0.44 -6.87
CA THR A 78 7.15 -0.45 -6.61
C THR A 78 7.67 -1.85 -6.30
N GLU A 79 6.98 -2.60 -5.44
CA GLU A 79 7.34 -3.96 -5.03
C GLU A 79 7.36 -4.93 -6.22
N ASN A 80 6.45 -4.74 -7.17
CA ASN A 80 6.41 -5.51 -8.42
C ASN A 80 7.24 -4.90 -9.55
N LYS A 81 8.05 -3.86 -9.27
CA LYS A 81 8.90 -3.16 -10.25
C LYS A 81 8.13 -2.63 -11.47
N ILE A 82 6.87 -2.28 -11.27
CA ILE A 82 5.98 -1.75 -12.32
C ILE A 82 6.22 -0.26 -12.47
N LYS A 83 6.82 0.12 -13.61
CA LYS A 83 6.97 1.53 -13.99
C LYS A 83 5.63 2.09 -14.48
N TYR A 84 5.25 3.26 -13.98
CA TYR A 84 4.07 4.00 -14.41
C TYR A 84 4.46 5.44 -14.77
N ILE A 85 3.80 6.02 -15.76
CA ILE A 85 4.02 7.40 -16.19
C ILE A 85 3.22 8.40 -15.34
N GLU A 86 2.03 7.99 -14.88
CA GLU A 86 1.14 8.87 -14.13
C GLU A 86 0.35 8.04 -13.10
N PHE A 87 0.29 8.52 -11.84
CA PHE A 87 -0.57 7.93 -10.83
C PHE A 87 -1.61 8.96 -10.38
N SER A 88 -2.87 8.70 -10.73
CA SER A 88 -4.01 9.52 -10.34
C SER A 88 -4.73 8.88 -9.15
N PRO A 89 -4.62 9.43 -7.93
CA PRO A 89 -5.33 8.89 -6.78
C PRO A 89 -6.84 9.13 -6.91
N ALA A 90 -7.64 8.22 -6.35
CA ALA A 90 -9.07 8.42 -6.25
C ALA A 90 -9.41 9.71 -5.49
N VAL A 91 -10.33 10.50 -6.03
CA VAL A 91 -10.79 11.75 -5.40
C VAL A 91 -12.20 11.54 -4.83
N GLY A 92 -12.33 11.51 -3.50
CA GLY A 92 -13.63 11.42 -2.85
C GLY A 92 -13.55 11.15 -1.35
N ALA A 93 -14.63 11.48 -0.61
CA ALA A 93 -14.73 11.27 0.83
C ALA A 93 -14.45 9.82 1.28
N ARG A 94 -14.66 8.86 0.37
CA ARG A 94 -14.46 7.44 0.58
C ARG A 94 -12.97 7.04 0.43
N ALA A 95 -12.18 7.75 -0.39
CA ALA A 95 -10.72 7.63 -0.45
C ALA A 95 -10.05 8.20 0.82
N MET A 96 -10.57 9.31 1.36
CA MET A 96 -10.18 9.80 2.70
C MET A 96 -10.51 8.79 3.81
N LYS A 97 -11.61 8.03 3.67
CA LYS A 97 -11.96 6.93 4.59
C LYS A 97 -11.09 5.70 4.37
N ALA A 98 -10.68 5.34 3.16
CA ALA A 98 -9.79 4.18 2.92
C ALA A 98 -8.41 4.36 3.57
N ALA A 99 -7.87 5.59 3.57
CA ALA A 99 -6.66 5.92 4.33
C ALA A 99 -6.84 5.86 5.87
N ARG A 100 -8.08 5.77 6.37
CA ARG A 100 -8.41 5.56 7.78
C ARG A 100 -8.93 4.13 7.95
N TRP A 101 -8.14 3.24 8.54
CA TRP A 101 -8.66 1.91 8.89
C TRP A 101 -10.05 1.97 9.55
N THR A 102 -10.96 1.13 9.04
CA THR A 102 -12.33 1.06 9.55
C THR A 102 -12.32 0.65 11.01
N THR A 103 -13.35 1.03 11.78
CA THR A 103 -13.45 0.63 13.20
C THR A 103 -13.43 -0.89 13.35
N ARG A 104 -14.12 -1.60 12.43
CA ARG A 104 -14.10 -3.06 12.38
C ARG A 104 -12.69 -3.61 12.15
N TYR A 105 -12.00 -3.14 11.11
CA TYR A 105 -10.64 -3.58 10.81
C TYR A 105 -9.69 -3.33 12.00
N LYS A 106 -9.72 -2.14 12.61
CA LYS A 106 -8.91 -1.84 13.80
C LYS A 106 -9.23 -2.75 14.99
N ASN A 107 -10.50 -3.11 15.18
CA ASN A 107 -10.90 -3.99 16.28
C ASN A 107 -10.38 -5.42 16.07
N ASP A 108 -10.30 -5.88 14.84
CA ASP A 108 -9.83 -7.23 14.52
C ASP A 108 -8.31 -7.39 14.67
N LEU A 109 -7.56 -6.27 14.64
CA LEU A 109 -6.11 -6.28 14.80
C LEU A 109 -5.64 -6.79 16.18
N PRO A 110 -4.50 -7.50 16.22
CA PRO A 110 -3.86 -7.88 17.46
C PRO A 110 -3.27 -6.66 18.18
N ASP A 111 -3.08 -6.77 19.48
CA ASP A 111 -2.48 -5.69 20.29
C ASP A 111 -1.07 -5.30 19.82
N SER A 112 -0.34 -6.23 19.20
CA SER A 112 0.99 -5.99 18.63
C SER A 112 0.98 -4.98 17.47
N ALA A 113 -0.19 -4.71 16.88
CA ALA A 113 -0.39 -3.75 15.81
C ALA A 113 -0.53 -2.29 16.29
N PHE A 114 -0.59 -2.07 17.60
CA PHE A 114 -0.73 -0.75 18.22
C PHE A 114 0.58 -0.33 18.88
N LEU A 115 0.92 0.95 18.82
CA LEU A 115 2.16 1.44 19.46
C LEU A 115 2.07 1.35 20.99
N TYR A 116 0.86 1.52 21.52
CA TYR A 116 0.58 1.58 22.93
C TYR A 116 -0.73 0.88 23.30
N ILE A 117 -0.69 0.10 24.36
CA ILE A 117 -1.85 -0.49 25.02
C ILE A 117 -1.90 0.11 26.42
N GLU A 118 -2.96 0.85 26.70
CA GLU A 118 -3.17 1.50 27.99
C GLU A 118 -3.50 0.46 29.07
N PRO A 119 -2.92 0.59 30.28
CA PRO A 119 -3.15 -0.36 31.36
C PRO A 119 -4.62 -0.41 31.83
N GLY A 120 -4.96 -1.50 32.52
CA GLY A 120 -6.29 -1.74 33.09
C GLY A 120 -7.33 -2.30 32.10
N GLY A 121 -6.90 -2.84 30.95
CA GLY A 121 -7.75 -3.66 30.09
C GLY A 121 -7.58 -5.15 30.40
N LYS A 122 -8.56 -5.97 30.01
CA LYS A 122 -8.49 -7.44 30.09
C LYS A 122 -8.29 -8.03 28.71
N LYS A 123 -7.64 -9.19 28.61
CA LYS A 123 -7.56 -9.93 27.36
C LYS A 123 -8.87 -10.69 27.15
N ASP A 124 -9.40 -10.65 25.94
CA ASP A 124 -10.47 -11.55 25.52
C ASP A 124 -9.91 -12.93 25.12
N LYS A 125 -10.80 -13.80 24.62
CA LYS A 125 -10.48 -15.16 24.15
C LYS A 125 -9.47 -15.20 23.00
N GLU A 126 -9.27 -14.08 22.30
CA GLU A 126 -8.33 -13.94 21.18
C GLU A 126 -7.02 -13.23 21.60
N GLY A 127 -6.81 -13.00 22.90
CA GLY A 127 -5.59 -12.33 23.41
C GLY A 127 -5.57 -10.81 23.18
N LYS A 128 -6.72 -10.24 22.88
CA LYS A 128 -6.94 -8.87 22.41
C LYS A 128 -7.42 -8.01 23.60
N THR A 129 -6.82 -6.83 23.86
CA THR A 129 -7.20 -5.97 25.00
C THR A 129 -8.60 -5.36 24.88
N VAL A 130 -9.43 -5.53 25.91
CA VAL A 130 -10.79 -4.97 26.05
C VAL A 130 -10.81 -4.03 27.27
N PRO A 131 -11.38 -2.82 27.15
CA PRO A 131 -12.05 -2.27 25.98
C PRO A 131 -11.08 -1.88 24.85
N ARG A 132 -11.55 -1.95 23.60
CA ARG A 132 -10.74 -1.64 22.40
C ARG A 132 -10.25 -0.19 22.38
N SER A 133 -10.89 0.69 23.14
CA SER A 133 -10.48 2.09 23.36
C SER A 133 -9.11 2.23 24.02
N LYS A 134 -8.63 1.22 24.75
CA LYS A 134 -7.28 1.21 25.35
C LYS A 134 -6.16 0.93 24.36
N ARG A 135 -6.48 0.72 23.08
CA ARG A 135 -5.51 0.45 22.02
C ARG A 135 -5.26 1.72 21.22
N HIS A 136 -4.04 2.23 21.32
CA HIS A 136 -3.70 3.54 20.81
C HIS A 136 -2.70 3.46 19.65
N PHE A 137 -2.90 4.34 18.67
CA PHE A 137 -2.02 4.53 17.52
C PHE A 137 -1.70 3.23 16.76
N PRO A 138 -2.68 2.68 16.02
CA PRO A 138 -2.44 1.55 15.12
C PRO A 138 -1.37 1.91 14.08
N TYR A 139 -0.44 0.99 13.83
CA TYR A 139 0.68 1.18 12.90
C TYR A 139 1.12 -0.09 12.15
N LYS A 140 0.55 -1.27 12.44
CA LYS A 140 0.77 -2.49 11.64
C LYS A 140 -0.53 -3.07 11.12
N ASP A 141 -0.46 -3.70 9.95
CA ASP A 141 -1.58 -4.42 9.36
C ASP A 141 -1.85 -5.77 10.07
N ALA A 142 -2.85 -6.51 9.58
CA ALA A 142 -3.22 -7.82 10.12
C ALA A 142 -2.09 -8.87 10.00
N ASN A 143 -1.18 -8.71 9.05
CA ASN A 143 -0.01 -9.57 8.84
C ASN A 143 1.19 -9.15 9.71
N GLY A 144 1.06 -8.06 10.47
CA GLY A 144 2.13 -7.51 11.28
C GLY A 144 3.13 -6.63 10.51
N LYS A 145 2.89 -6.34 9.23
CA LYS A 145 3.72 -5.43 8.43
C LYS A 145 3.51 -4.00 8.92
N ILE A 146 4.59 -3.22 8.98
CA ILE A 146 4.53 -1.82 9.39
C ILE A 146 3.88 -1.00 8.26
N ASP A 147 2.80 -0.30 8.60
CA ASP A 147 2.14 0.66 7.72
C ASP A 147 2.74 2.06 7.94
N LEU A 148 3.56 2.51 6.99
CA LEU A 148 4.24 3.80 7.06
C LEU A 148 3.27 5.01 7.13
N PRO A 149 2.18 5.06 6.35
CA PRO A 149 1.16 6.12 6.50
C PRO A 149 0.59 6.23 7.92
N HIS A 150 0.19 5.11 8.52
CA HIS A 150 -0.39 5.07 9.85
C HIS A 150 0.65 5.37 10.94
N LEU A 151 1.91 4.94 10.75
CA LEU A 151 3.01 5.30 11.64
C LEU A 151 3.31 6.81 11.62
N ARG A 152 3.28 7.45 10.45
CA ARG A 152 3.44 8.91 10.33
C ARG A 152 2.25 9.66 10.94
N ASN A 153 1.03 9.18 10.72
CA ASN A 153 -0.17 9.72 11.34
C ASN A 153 -0.13 9.55 12.88
N ALA A 154 0.41 8.45 13.38
CA ALA A 154 0.63 8.26 14.82
C ALA A 154 1.57 9.33 15.39
N LEU A 155 2.71 9.61 14.74
CA LEU A 155 3.63 10.68 15.16
C LEU A 155 2.95 12.05 15.25
N ALA A 156 2.04 12.36 14.33
CA ALA A 156 1.29 13.61 14.36
C ALA A 156 0.22 13.64 15.48
N ARG A 157 -0.32 12.48 15.89
CA ARG A 157 -1.42 12.39 16.86
C ARG A 157 -1.01 12.19 18.30
N ILE A 158 0.15 11.56 18.55
CA ILE A 158 0.66 11.35 19.91
C ILE A 158 0.70 12.65 20.74
N PRO A 159 1.26 13.79 20.26
CA PRO A 159 1.31 15.02 21.05
C PRO A 159 -0.08 15.57 21.42
N GLN A 160 -1.08 15.35 20.56
CA GLN A 160 -2.47 15.79 20.73
C GLN A 160 -3.32 14.85 21.60
N SER A 161 -2.75 13.76 22.10
CA SER A 161 -3.49 12.78 22.90
C SER A 161 -3.57 13.17 24.39
N ASN A 162 -4.56 12.63 25.09
CA ASN A 162 -4.75 12.80 26.53
C ASN A 162 -3.81 11.90 27.37
N LEU A 163 -2.77 11.32 26.77
CA LEU A 163 -1.82 10.48 27.48
C LEU A 163 -0.88 11.31 28.36
N PRO A 164 -0.28 10.72 29.41
CA PRO A 164 0.79 11.37 30.18
C PRO A 164 1.98 11.75 29.29
N GLU A 165 2.66 12.86 29.63
CA GLU A 165 3.72 13.43 28.78
C GLU A 165 4.94 12.50 28.65
N ASP A 166 5.26 11.75 29.70
CA ASP A 166 6.31 10.70 29.69
C ASP A 166 5.96 9.58 28.69
N VAL A 167 4.69 9.17 28.66
CA VAL A 167 4.18 8.16 27.73
C VAL A 167 4.27 8.69 26.30
N LYS A 168 3.83 9.93 26.05
CA LYS A 168 3.91 10.56 24.73
C LYS A 168 5.36 10.57 24.22
N LYS A 169 6.31 11.04 25.03
CA LYS A 169 7.73 11.10 24.66
C LYS A 169 8.27 9.72 24.27
N ARG A 170 7.99 8.70 25.09
CA ARG A 170 8.38 7.30 24.81
C ARG A 170 7.76 6.76 23.52
N LEU A 171 6.49 7.07 23.26
CA LEU A 171 5.81 6.62 22.04
C LEU A 171 6.33 7.32 20.80
N MET A 172 6.60 8.62 20.86
CA MET A 172 7.22 9.36 19.76
C MET A 172 8.60 8.82 19.43
N GLU A 173 9.44 8.56 20.45
CA GLU A 173 10.77 7.99 20.24
C GLU A 173 10.70 6.59 19.62
N LYS A 174 9.81 5.73 20.14
CA LYS A 174 9.56 4.39 19.59
C LYS A 174 9.12 4.47 18.12
N ALA A 175 8.14 5.33 17.81
CA ALA A 175 7.65 5.49 16.44
C ALA A 175 8.72 6.03 15.49
N ARG A 176 9.54 7.00 15.91
CA ARG A 176 10.69 7.50 15.14
C ARG A 176 11.74 6.42 14.89
N ARG A 177 12.04 5.59 15.90
CA ARG A 177 12.99 4.48 15.78
C ARG A 177 12.51 3.44 14.76
N ILE A 178 11.21 3.10 14.81
CA ILE A 178 10.59 2.20 13.83
C ILE A 178 10.68 2.80 12.44
N LEU A 179 10.36 4.09 12.27
CA LEU A 179 10.42 4.78 10.99
C LEU A 179 11.84 4.75 10.40
N LYS A 180 12.86 5.10 11.20
CA LYS A 180 14.27 5.07 10.77
C LYS A 180 14.70 3.67 10.34
N ARG A 181 14.30 2.63 11.10
CA ARG A 181 14.61 1.24 10.76
C ARG A 181 13.98 0.81 9.43
N VAL A 182 12.72 1.18 9.19
CA VAL A 182 12.05 0.85 7.92
C VAL A 182 12.68 1.61 6.76
N GLN A 183 13.06 2.87 6.95
CA GLN A 183 13.76 3.65 5.92
C GLN A 183 15.14 3.07 5.59
N GLY A 184 15.94 2.75 6.61
CA GLY A 184 17.25 2.12 6.40
C GLY A 184 17.15 0.72 5.79
N ALA A 185 16.16 -0.09 6.17
CA ALA A 185 15.93 -1.40 5.56
C ALA A 185 15.52 -1.28 4.08
N ALA A 186 14.70 -0.29 3.72
CA ALA A 186 14.36 -0.02 2.33
C ALA A 186 15.59 0.43 1.52
N GLU A 187 16.46 1.24 2.11
CA GLU A 187 17.71 1.70 1.47
C GLU A 187 18.70 0.56 1.24
N VAL A 188 18.88 -0.33 2.21
CA VAL A 188 19.75 -1.52 2.08
C VAL A 188 19.20 -2.53 1.05
N LEU A 189 17.88 -2.70 0.98
CA LEU A 189 17.26 -3.57 -0.03
C LEU A 189 17.53 -3.05 -1.46
N VAL A 190 17.48 -1.73 -1.67
CA VAL A 190 17.78 -1.12 -2.97
C VAL A 190 19.23 -1.33 -3.38
N LEU A 191 20.18 -1.26 -2.44
CA LEU A 191 21.61 -1.45 -2.71
C LEU A 191 22.00 -2.90 -3.01
N THR A 192 21.29 -3.87 -2.42
CA THR A 192 21.55 -5.30 -2.64
C THR A 192 20.99 -5.82 -3.97
N GLU A 193 19.87 -5.25 -4.46
CA GLU A 193 19.35 -5.60 -5.79
C GLU A 193 20.20 -5.03 -6.93
N SER A 194 20.92 -3.91 -6.72
CA SER A 194 21.85 -3.33 -7.71
C SER A 194 23.21 -4.05 -7.82
N GLY A 195 23.50 -5.01 -6.94
CA GLY A 195 24.80 -5.71 -6.89
C GLY A 195 24.83 -7.09 -7.57
N SER A 196 23.76 -7.50 -8.25
CA SER A 196 23.61 -8.87 -8.80
C SER A 196 23.70 -8.96 -10.33
N GLU A 197 24.45 -8.07 -10.97
CA GLU A 197 24.77 -8.17 -12.41
C GLU A 197 26.27 -7.96 -12.60
N THR A 198 27.07 -9.03 -12.43
CA THR A 198 28.36 -9.31 -13.10
C THR A 198 29.03 -10.50 -12.42
N VAL A 199 28.81 -11.71 -12.94
CA VAL A 199 29.87 -12.73 -13.18
C VAL A 199 29.25 -13.98 -13.79
N LYS A 200 29.42 -14.15 -15.10
CA LYS A 200 29.48 -15.38 -15.92
C LYS A 200 29.46 -14.88 -17.38
N ALA A 201 30.40 -15.15 -18.26
CA ALA A 201 31.32 -16.27 -18.35
C ALA A 201 32.62 -15.86 -19.06
N SER A 202 33.75 -16.31 -18.53
CA SER A 202 34.95 -16.57 -19.34
C SER A 202 35.16 -18.08 -19.29
N GLN A 203 34.97 -18.73 -20.43
CA GLN A 203 35.59 -20.01 -20.75
C GLN A 203 35.73 -20.08 -22.27
#